data_AF-A0A7L3WEI4-F1
#
_entry.id   AF-A0A7L3WEI4-F1
#
_cell.length_a   1.000
_cell.length_b   1.000
_cell.length_c   1.000
_cell.angle_alpha   90.00
_cell.angle_beta   90.00
_cell.angle_gamma   90.00
#
_symmetry.space_group_name_H-M   'P 1'
#
loop_
_entity.id
_entity.type
_entity.pdbx_description
1 polymer ?
#
loop_
_entity_poly.entity_id
_entity_poly.type
_entity_poly.pdbx_seq_one_letter_code
_entity_poly.pdbx_strand_id
1 'polypeptide(L)'
;EVLQNHVLEAKVFHTEYGTGVAILTGAHRFSLATNIDDLKLRRMPEVPGLQKPPSCWAVLSQDRVTIVLLAVGQDLYLLDNTSCSVVPSPSLCPAPRAGSGHAPTLLKDGASMGSPGVLKPQAGMQWEQLAVGAGDMPGLGQSLTHLLSSRPISAEASQEIFKIASMAPGALLLEAQKEYEKESQKADEYLREIKDQKLLPEAVSQCIEAASYEHEPDTQKSLLRAASFGKCFIDKFPPESFVRMCQDLRVLNAIRDYQIGIPLTFTQPPPMPLTPSPCHARLVLRRLYPLAIRICEYLRLSEIQGVSRILAHWACYKVQQKDKSDEEVAHAINQKLGDTPGISYSEIAARAYDCGRTELAIKLLEYEPRSGEQVPLLLKMKRSKLALSKAIESGDTDLVYTVVLHLKNELNRGTFFMTLQNQPVALSLYRQFCKHQERETLKDLYNQDDNHQELGNFHVHSSYA
;
A
#
# COMPACT_ATOMS: atom_id res chain seq x y z
N GLU A 1 -29.96 -12.98 31.25
CA GLU A 1 -29.23 -13.55 30.10
C GLU A 1 -27.71 -13.43 30.24
N VAL A 2 -27.09 -12.23 30.24
CA VAL A 2 -25.63 -12.09 30.43
C VAL A 2 -25.15 -12.71 31.77
N LEU A 3 -25.88 -12.45 32.86
CA LEU A 3 -25.63 -13.06 34.18
C LEU A 3 -25.92 -14.57 34.24
N GLN A 4 -26.75 -15.10 33.34
CA GLN A 4 -27.17 -16.50 33.34
C GLN A 4 -26.28 -17.38 32.46
N ASN A 5 -25.71 -16.83 31.39
CA ASN A 5 -25.00 -17.60 30.37
C ASN A 5 -23.48 -17.43 30.43
N HIS A 6 -22.96 -16.70 31.43
CA HIS A 6 -21.56 -16.26 31.52
C HIS A 6 -21.08 -15.44 30.30
N VAL A 7 -20.12 -14.54 30.53
CA VAL A 7 -19.50 -13.75 29.46
C VAL A 7 -18.33 -14.55 28.90
N LEU A 8 -18.35 -14.86 27.60
CA LEU A 8 -17.21 -15.47 26.92
C LEU A 8 -16.17 -14.41 26.55
N GLU A 9 -16.64 -13.29 25.99
CA GLU A 9 -15.78 -12.21 25.51
C GLU A 9 -16.56 -10.89 25.54
N ALA A 10 -15.88 -9.80 25.88
CA ALA A 10 -16.43 -8.45 25.80
C ALA A 10 -15.47 -7.52 25.08
N LYS A 11 -16.00 -6.63 24.25
CA LYS A 11 -15.21 -5.64 23.50
C LYS A 11 -15.75 -4.24 23.76
N VAL A 12 -14.86 -3.36 24.18
CA VAL A 12 -15.14 -1.93 24.31
C VAL A 12 -14.98 -1.28 22.93
N PHE A 13 -15.91 -0.43 22.55
CA PHE A 13 -15.85 0.32 21.30
C PHE A 13 -16.22 1.79 21.56
N HIS A 14 -15.76 2.68 20.68
CA HIS A 14 -15.99 4.11 20.81
C HIS A 14 -16.93 4.58 19.70
N THR A 15 -17.90 5.39 20.06
CA THR A 15 -18.84 6.05 19.15
C THR A 15 -18.76 7.56 19.33
N GLU A 16 -19.37 8.32 18.41
CA GLU A 16 -19.51 9.78 18.56
C GLU A 16 -20.27 10.19 19.84
N TYR A 17 -21.00 9.27 20.47
CA TYR A 17 -21.82 9.51 21.65
C TYR A 17 -21.20 8.98 22.95
N GLY A 18 -19.98 8.45 22.89
CA GLY A 18 -19.26 7.91 24.03
C GLY A 18 -18.83 6.44 23.87
N THR A 19 -18.43 5.85 24.99
CA THR A 19 -17.88 4.49 25.05
C THR A 19 -19.00 3.47 25.19
N GLY A 20 -19.02 2.46 24.32
CA GLY A 20 -19.93 1.33 24.36
C GLY A 20 -19.23 0.00 24.63
N VAL A 21 -20.01 -1.03 24.96
CA VAL A 21 -19.53 -2.40 25.22
C VAL A 21 -20.39 -3.41 24.46
N ALA A 22 -19.74 -4.29 23.71
CA ALA A 22 -20.33 -5.46 23.10
C ALA A 22 -19.95 -6.71 23.88
N ILE A 23 -20.88 -7.62 24.08
CA ILE A 23 -20.74 -8.82 24.92
C ILE A 23 -21.17 -10.04 24.13
N LEU A 24 -20.30 -11.05 24.07
CA LEU A 24 -20.61 -12.40 23.63
C LEU A 24 -20.85 -13.28 24.86
N THR A 25 -22.03 -13.89 24.93
CA THR A 25 -22.42 -14.78 26.04
C THR A 25 -22.10 -16.25 25.74
N GLY A 26 -22.08 -17.11 26.78
CA GLY A 26 -21.90 -18.56 26.63
C GLY A 26 -22.95 -19.27 25.78
N ALA A 27 -24.11 -18.64 25.57
CA ALA A 27 -25.14 -19.09 24.62
C ALA A 27 -24.89 -18.63 23.17
N HIS A 28 -23.68 -18.12 22.87
CA HIS A 28 -23.26 -17.60 21.56
C HIS A 28 -24.15 -16.45 21.04
N ARG A 29 -24.75 -15.68 21.96
CA ARG A 29 -25.55 -14.49 21.64
C ARG A 29 -24.80 -13.21 21.92
N PHE A 30 -25.01 -12.22 21.06
CA PHE A 30 -24.45 -10.88 21.18
C PHE A 30 -25.41 -9.93 21.90
N SER A 31 -24.86 -9.11 22.79
CA SER A 31 -25.55 -7.98 23.43
C SER A 31 -24.68 -6.74 23.34
N LEU A 32 -25.28 -5.57 23.12
CA LEU A 32 -24.58 -4.31 22.88
C LEU A 32 -25.14 -3.22 23.78
N ALA A 33 -24.27 -2.46 24.45
CA ALA A 33 -24.59 -1.18 25.05
C ALA A 33 -23.77 -0.10 24.33
N THR A 34 -24.42 0.96 23.85
CA THR A 34 -23.74 2.06 23.12
C THR A 34 -23.16 3.12 24.06
N ASN A 35 -23.54 3.09 25.34
CA ASN A 35 -23.04 4.00 26.37
C ASN A 35 -22.87 3.23 27.69
N ILE A 36 -21.71 3.35 28.34
CA ILE A 36 -21.40 2.71 29.63
C ILE A 36 -22.02 3.49 30.81
N ASP A 37 -22.20 4.81 30.68
CA ASP A 37 -22.78 5.65 31.74
C ASP A 37 -24.29 5.39 31.90
N ASP A 38 -24.98 5.05 30.81
CA ASP A 38 -26.37 4.56 30.79
C ASP A 38 -26.42 3.15 30.17
N LEU A 39 -25.98 2.17 30.96
CA LEU A 39 -25.78 0.78 30.52
C LEU A 39 -27.11 0.09 30.16
N LYS A 40 -27.57 0.28 28.93
CA LYS A 40 -28.72 -0.40 28.34
C LYS A 40 -28.27 -1.44 27.34
N LEU A 41 -28.13 -2.69 27.81
CA LEU A 41 -27.82 -3.83 26.96
C LEU A 41 -29.00 -4.17 26.05
N ARG A 42 -28.79 -4.03 24.75
CA ARG A 42 -29.70 -4.49 23.69
C ARG A 42 -29.23 -5.82 23.15
N ARG A 43 -30.16 -6.76 23.01
CA ARG A 43 -29.88 -8.05 22.38
C ARG A 43 -29.81 -7.84 20.86
N MET A 44 -28.77 -8.39 20.25
CA MET A 44 -28.63 -8.41 18.79
C MET A 44 -29.40 -9.60 18.19
N PRO A 45 -29.74 -9.56 16.90
CA PRO A 45 -30.36 -10.69 16.19
C PRO A 45 -29.56 -11.99 16.32
N GLU A 46 -30.26 -13.13 16.25
CA GLU A 46 -29.61 -14.43 16.28
C GLU A 46 -28.96 -14.75 14.93
N VAL A 47 -27.76 -15.33 14.99
CA VAL A 47 -27.07 -15.82 13.79
C VAL A 47 -27.56 -17.24 13.50
N PRO A 48 -28.13 -17.52 12.32
CA PRO A 48 -28.62 -18.85 11.98
C PRO A 48 -27.51 -19.92 12.07
N GLY A 49 -27.75 -20.98 12.83
CA GLY A 49 -26.83 -22.13 12.90
C GLY A 49 -25.59 -21.96 13.78
N LEU A 50 -25.49 -20.90 14.58
CA LEU A 50 -24.35 -20.65 15.48
C LEU A 50 -24.38 -21.57 16.72
N GLN A 51 -23.86 -22.79 16.58
CA GLN A 51 -23.78 -23.79 17.67
C GLN A 51 -22.45 -23.78 18.44
N LYS A 52 -21.49 -22.98 17.98
CA LYS A 52 -20.14 -22.83 18.55
C LYS A 52 -19.79 -21.34 18.57
N PRO A 53 -18.85 -20.89 19.42
CA PRO A 53 -18.43 -19.49 19.39
C PRO A 53 -17.84 -19.16 18.01
N PRO A 54 -18.08 -17.94 17.49
CA PRO A 54 -17.57 -17.52 16.18
C PRO A 54 -16.03 -17.60 16.16
N SER A 55 -15.45 -17.83 14.98
CA SER A 55 -13.99 -17.91 14.84
C SER A 55 -13.31 -16.58 15.15
N CYS A 56 -14.00 -15.47 14.84
CA CYS A 56 -13.66 -14.13 15.29
C CYS A 56 -14.88 -13.21 15.14
N TRP A 57 -14.85 -12.06 15.81
CA TRP A 57 -15.85 -11.01 15.63
C TRP A 57 -15.27 -9.64 15.98
N ALA A 58 -15.85 -8.58 15.44
CA ALA A 58 -15.47 -7.19 15.68
C ALA A 58 -16.72 -6.29 15.72
N VAL A 59 -16.64 -5.21 16.49
CA VAL A 59 -17.66 -4.15 16.50
C VAL A 59 -17.20 -3.06 15.57
N LEU A 60 -18.06 -2.67 14.62
CA LEU A 60 -17.84 -1.56 13.72
C LEU A 60 -18.87 -0.47 14.07
N SER A 61 -18.41 0.76 14.24
CA SER A 61 -19.30 1.91 14.46
C SER A 61 -19.02 2.95 13.38
N GLN A 62 -20.03 3.27 12.56
CA GLN A 62 -19.95 4.28 11.51
C GLN A 62 -21.29 5.01 11.42
N ASP A 63 -21.24 6.35 11.39
CA ASP A 63 -22.39 7.23 11.14
C ASP A 63 -23.66 6.85 11.93
N ARG A 64 -23.49 6.67 13.25
CA ARG A 64 -24.53 6.28 14.25
C ARG A 64 -25.00 4.83 14.22
N VAL A 65 -24.52 4.02 13.28
CA VAL A 65 -24.84 2.59 13.21
C VAL A 65 -23.73 1.80 13.88
N THR A 66 -24.10 0.98 14.86
CA THR A 66 -23.19 0.00 15.46
C THR A 66 -23.58 -1.38 14.96
N ILE A 67 -22.63 -2.06 14.34
CA ILE A 67 -22.79 -3.36 13.73
C ILE A 67 -21.72 -4.32 14.27
N VAL A 68 -22.11 -5.57 14.45
CA VAL A 68 -21.19 -6.65 14.83
C VAL A 68 -20.91 -7.49 13.59
N LEU A 69 -19.66 -7.51 13.16
CA LEU A 69 -19.19 -8.40 12.10
C LEU A 69 -18.62 -9.65 12.75
N LEU A 70 -19.10 -10.84 12.36
CA LEU A 70 -18.56 -12.11 12.85
C LEU A 70 -18.27 -13.08 11.72
N ALA A 71 -17.32 -13.97 11.95
CA ALA A 71 -16.98 -15.07 11.06
C ALA A 71 -17.41 -16.40 11.67
N VAL A 72 -18.10 -17.22 10.87
CA VAL A 72 -18.52 -18.58 11.23
C VAL A 72 -18.06 -19.52 10.11
N GLY A 73 -16.96 -20.24 10.34
CA GLY A 73 -16.36 -21.06 9.28
C GLY A 73 -15.83 -20.21 8.13
N GLN A 74 -16.42 -20.37 6.93
CA GLN A 74 -16.07 -19.60 5.72
C GLN A 74 -17.02 -18.42 5.46
N ASP A 75 -18.09 -18.30 6.24
CA ASP A 75 -19.12 -17.29 6.04
C ASP A 75 -18.92 -16.09 6.99
N LEU A 76 -19.22 -14.90 6.46
CA LEU A 76 -19.22 -13.66 7.22
C LEU A 76 -20.67 -13.21 7.46
N TYR A 77 -20.98 -12.85 8.70
CA TYR A 77 -22.29 -12.32 9.08
C TYR A 77 -22.14 -10.92 9.65
N LEU A 78 -23.04 -10.03 9.26
CA LEU A 78 -23.16 -8.67 9.76
C LEU A 78 -24.48 -8.57 10.53
N LEU A 79 -24.36 -8.30 11.82
CA LEU A 79 -25.46 -8.08 12.76
C LEU A 79 -25.63 -6.58 12.97
N ASP A 80 -26.75 -6.05 12.53
CA ASP A 80 -27.22 -4.73 12.95
C ASP A 80 -28.24 -4.86 14.10
N ASN A 81 -28.79 -3.75 14.58
CA ASN A 81 -29.76 -3.75 15.69
C ASN A 81 -31.05 -4.54 15.41
N THR A 82 -31.34 -4.86 14.15
CA THR A 82 -32.62 -5.38 13.65
C THR A 82 -32.49 -6.61 12.75
N SER A 83 -31.34 -6.80 12.10
CA SER A 83 -31.14 -7.82 11.07
C SER A 83 -29.78 -8.52 11.19
N CYS A 84 -29.75 -9.77 10.75
CA CYS A 84 -28.54 -10.54 10.52
C CYS A 84 -28.44 -10.77 9.01
N SER A 85 -27.39 -10.25 8.37
CA SER A 85 -27.15 -10.40 6.94
C SER A 85 -25.88 -11.19 6.68
N VAL A 86 -25.92 -12.08 5.68
CA VAL A 86 -24.72 -12.78 5.21
C VAL A 86 -23.99 -11.86 4.25
N VAL A 87 -22.69 -11.68 4.44
CA VAL A 87 -21.84 -10.93 3.52
C VAL A 87 -21.40 -11.88 2.41
N PRO A 88 -21.88 -11.72 1.16
CA PRO A 88 -21.50 -12.61 0.07
C PRO A 88 -20.00 -12.48 -0.26
N SER A 89 -19.31 -13.62 -0.36
CA SER A 89 -17.93 -13.67 -0.82
C SER A 89 -17.87 -13.37 -2.33
N PRO A 90 -17.07 -12.39 -2.79
CA PRO A 90 -16.98 -12.10 -4.21
C PRO A 90 -16.01 -13.08 -4.90
N SER A 91 -16.44 -14.32 -5.12
CA SER A 91 -16.08 -15.18 -6.27
C SER A 91 -16.56 -16.63 -6.11
N LEU A 92 -17.66 -16.99 -6.78
CA LEU A 92 -17.93 -18.29 -7.42
C LEU A 92 -19.36 -18.29 -7.99
N CYS A 93 -19.62 -17.48 -9.02
CA CYS A 93 -20.76 -17.67 -9.91
C CYS A 93 -20.33 -17.34 -11.36
N PRO A 94 -20.59 -18.23 -12.34
CA PRO A 94 -20.35 -17.93 -13.74
C PRO A 94 -21.32 -16.84 -14.21
N ALA A 95 -20.82 -15.92 -15.04
CA ALA A 95 -21.58 -14.79 -15.57
C ALA A 95 -22.93 -15.25 -16.19
N PRO A 96 -24.07 -14.62 -15.84
CA PRO A 96 -25.28 -14.83 -16.59
C PRO A 96 -25.20 -14.07 -17.91
N ARG A 97 -25.57 -14.79 -18.97
CA ARG A 97 -25.66 -14.31 -20.35
C ARG A 97 -26.58 -13.09 -20.46
N ALA A 98 -26.26 -12.23 -21.42
CA ALA A 98 -27.10 -11.14 -21.90
C ALA A 98 -28.55 -11.60 -22.13
N GLY A 99 -29.49 -10.88 -21.55
CA GLY A 99 -30.93 -11.06 -21.71
C GLY A 99 -31.64 -9.75 -21.37
N SER A 100 -32.38 -9.26 -22.36
CA SER A 100 -33.23 -8.07 -22.41
C SER A 100 -34.10 -7.79 -21.17
N GLY A 101 -34.28 -6.50 -20.83
CA GLY A 101 -35.49 -6.05 -20.13
C GLY A 101 -35.33 -4.81 -19.23
N HIS A 102 -35.80 -3.67 -19.75
CA HIS A 102 -36.35 -2.50 -19.04
C HIS A 102 -35.55 -1.77 -17.94
N ALA A 103 -35.11 -0.57 -18.30
CA ALA A 103 -34.88 0.55 -17.38
C ALA A 103 -36.18 1.33 -17.10
N PRO A 104 -36.28 2.00 -15.93
CA PRO A 104 -37.04 3.24 -15.84
C PRO A 104 -36.15 4.42 -15.41
N THR A 105 -36.07 5.41 -16.31
CA THR A 105 -36.01 6.87 -16.07
C THR A 105 -37.13 7.31 -15.10
N LEU A 106 -37.15 8.40 -14.32
CA LEU A 106 -36.54 9.74 -14.23
C LEU A 106 -36.86 10.24 -12.78
N LEU A 107 -36.14 11.17 -12.16
CA LEU A 107 -36.50 12.60 -12.20
C LEU A 107 -35.42 13.47 -11.53
N LYS A 108 -35.15 14.61 -12.16
CA LYS A 108 -34.37 15.76 -11.72
C LYS A 108 -35.29 16.79 -11.05
N ASP A 109 -34.70 17.66 -10.22
CA ASP A 109 -34.91 19.13 -10.05
C ASP A 109 -33.79 19.62 -9.08
N GLY A 110 -33.15 20.79 -9.09
CA GLY A 110 -33.23 22.05 -9.85
C GLY A 110 -32.95 23.27 -8.94
N ALA A 111 -31.97 24.14 -9.29
CA ALA A 111 -31.71 25.54 -8.82
C ALA A 111 -30.97 25.80 -7.47
N SER A 112 -30.18 26.87 -7.22
CA SER A 112 -29.49 27.94 -8.02
C SER A 112 -28.48 28.78 -7.17
N MET A 113 -27.42 29.28 -7.81
CA MET A 113 -26.65 30.57 -7.72
C MET A 113 -26.40 31.38 -6.41
N GLY A 114 -25.14 31.85 -6.25
CA GLY A 114 -24.76 33.09 -5.52
C GLY A 114 -23.25 33.34 -5.28
N SER A 115 -22.73 34.51 -5.70
CA SER A 115 -21.42 35.16 -5.36
C SER A 115 -21.69 36.69 -5.24
N PRO A 116 -20.77 37.66 -4.89
CA PRO A 116 -19.29 37.65 -4.72
C PRO A 116 -18.70 38.55 -3.56
N GLY A 117 -17.34 38.65 -3.44
CA GLY A 117 -16.57 39.78 -2.83
C GLY A 117 -15.90 39.55 -1.44
N VAL A 118 -14.74 40.09 -0.99
CA VAL A 118 -13.43 40.57 -1.49
C VAL A 118 -12.58 40.98 -0.22
N LEU A 119 -11.24 40.85 -0.27
CA LEU A 119 -10.14 41.38 0.62
C LEU A 119 -9.44 40.48 1.69
N LYS A 120 -8.10 40.39 1.51
CA LYS A 120 -6.96 39.92 2.37
C LYS A 120 -6.66 40.89 3.54
N PRO A 121 -5.62 40.70 4.42
CA PRO A 121 -4.73 39.54 4.74
C PRO A 121 -4.55 39.28 6.26
N GLN A 122 -4.02 38.10 6.66
CA GLN A 122 -2.89 37.92 7.63
C GLN A 122 -2.83 36.51 8.25
N ALA A 123 -1.60 35.98 8.25
CA ALA A 123 -0.94 35.00 9.13
C ALA A 123 -1.77 33.99 9.95
N GLY A 124 -1.52 32.70 9.69
CA GLY A 124 -1.76 31.56 10.59
C GLY A 124 -2.88 30.63 10.13
N MET A 125 -2.55 29.44 9.60
CA MET A 125 -3.50 28.34 9.37
C MET A 125 -2.76 27.03 9.67
N GLN A 126 -3.09 26.21 10.69
CA GLN A 126 -4.36 25.63 11.16
C GLN A 126 -4.88 24.54 10.19
N TRP A 127 -4.78 23.29 10.65
CA TRP A 127 -4.63 22.05 9.85
C TRP A 127 -5.93 21.37 9.39
N GLU A 128 -7.04 22.10 9.18
CA GLU A 128 -8.37 21.45 9.19
C GLU A 128 -9.17 21.38 7.87
N GLN A 129 -8.59 21.65 6.69
CA GLN A 129 -9.39 21.56 5.46
C GLN A 129 -8.67 20.80 4.36
N LEU A 130 -8.91 19.48 4.26
CA LEU A 130 -8.77 18.68 3.02
C LEU A 130 -9.40 17.26 3.09
N ALA A 131 -10.48 17.07 3.84
CA ALA A 131 -11.25 15.82 3.84
C ALA A 131 -12.67 16.04 3.30
N VAL A 132 -12.82 16.20 1.99
CA VAL A 132 -14.12 16.07 1.31
C VAL A 132 -13.93 15.24 0.04
N GLY A 133 -14.67 14.13 -0.05
CA GLY A 133 -14.86 13.37 -1.28
C GLY A 133 -14.26 11.96 -1.29
N ALA A 134 -14.70 11.07 -0.39
CA ALA A 134 -14.56 9.63 -0.58
C ALA A 134 -15.86 9.10 -1.23
N GLY A 135 -15.94 9.20 -2.55
CA GLY A 135 -16.95 8.52 -3.34
C GLY A 135 -16.54 7.07 -3.59
N ASP A 136 -17.52 6.19 -3.43
CA ASP A 136 -17.55 4.74 -3.65
C ASP A 136 -16.46 4.13 -4.55
N MET A 137 -15.75 3.14 -4.03
CA MET A 137 -15.05 2.14 -4.85
C MET A 137 -15.16 0.73 -4.19
N PRO A 138 -15.71 -0.27 -4.90
CA PRO A 138 -15.81 -1.64 -4.43
C PRO A 138 -14.45 -2.34 -4.62
N GLY A 139 -13.87 -2.87 -3.55
CA GLY A 139 -12.57 -3.55 -3.65
C GLY A 139 -11.97 -4.11 -2.35
N LEU A 140 -12.67 -4.03 -1.22
CA LEU A 140 -12.19 -4.53 0.07
C LEU A 140 -12.54 -6.00 0.37
N GLY A 141 -13.37 -6.64 -0.46
CA GLY A 141 -13.98 -7.95 -0.14
C GLY A 141 -13.07 -9.17 -0.27
N GLN A 142 -11.97 -9.11 -1.03
CA GLN A 142 -11.13 -10.29 -1.30
C GLN A 142 -9.90 -10.42 -0.38
N SER A 143 -9.51 -9.35 0.33
CA SER A 143 -8.31 -9.40 1.17
C SER A 143 -8.58 -9.78 2.64
N LEU A 144 -9.85 -9.79 3.07
CA LEU A 144 -10.24 -10.08 4.46
C LEU A 144 -10.54 -11.57 4.70
N THR A 145 -10.97 -12.31 3.68
CA THR A 145 -11.39 -13.72 3.83
C THR A 145 -10.21 -14.69 4.01
N HIS A 146 -9.02 -14.36 3.51
CA HIS A 146 -7.82 -15.19 3.70
C HIS A 146 -7.10 -14.93 5.05
N LEU A 147 -7.57 -13.96 5.85
CA LEU A 147 -6.92 -13.52 7.10
C LEU A 147 -7.52 -14.15 8.37
N LEU A 148 -8.60 -14.92 8.26
CA LEU A 148 -9.34 -15.45 9.42
C LEU A 148 -9.27 -16.98 9.56
N SER A 149 -8.56 -17.69 8.67
CA SER A 149 -8.58 -19.17 8.64
C SER A 149 -7.39 -19.86 9.30
N SER A 150 -6.44 -19.14 9.90
CA SER A 150 -5.35 -19.78 10.65
C SER A 150 -5.42 -19.36 12.11
N ARG A 151 -5.95 -20.24 12.97
CA ARG A 151 -5.67 -20.18 14.42
C ARG A 151 -4.14 -20.16 14.58
N PRO A 152 -3.52 -19.11 15.13
CA PRO A 152 -2.09 -19.15 15.39
C PRO A 152 -1.86 -19.99 16.64
N ILE A 153 -0.91 -20.91 16.52
CA ILE A 153 -0.40 -21.82 17.57
C ILE A 153 0.28 -21.04 18.74
N SER A 154 0.26 -19.70 18.72
CA SER A 154 1.03 -18.82 19.62
C SER A 154 0.18 -17.82 20.43
N ALA A 155 -1.16 -17.90 20.33
CA ALA A 155 -2.04 -17.25 21.32
C ALA A 155 -1.86 -17.83 22.75
N GLU A 156 -1.31 -19.04 22.85
CA GLU A 156 -1.00 -19.72 24.12
C GLU A 156 0.02 -18.93 24.94
N ALA A 157 1.05 -18.32 24.33
CA ALA A 157 2.10 -17.62 25.07
C ALA A 157 1.58 -16.37 25.84
N SER A 158 0.70 -15.56 25.24
CA SER A 158 0.05 -14.45 25.96
C SER A 158 -0.97 -14.96 26.97
N GLN A 159 -1.78 -15.96 26.60
CA GLN A 159 -2.79 -16.53 27.50
C GLN A 159 -2.17 -17.17 28.75
N GLU A 160 -1.07 -17.89 28.60
CA GLU A 160 -0.34 -18.52 29.71
C GLU A 160 0.34 -17.48 30.59
N ILE A 161 0.77 -16.32 30.09
CA ILE A 161 1.33 -15.25 30.95
C ILE A 161 0.26 -14.57 31.79
N PHE A 162 -0.91 -14.28 31.22
CA PHE A 162 -1.97 -13.52 31.91
C PHE A 162 -3.00 -14.38 32.65
N LYS A 163 -2.86 -15.71 32.62
CA LYS A 163 -3.72 -16.61 33.39
C LYS A 163 -3.51 -16.40 34.89
N ILE A 164 -4.61 -16.30 35.63
CA ILE A 164 -4.59 -16.13 37.09
C ILE A 164 -3.86 -17.32 37.72
N ALA A 165 -2.86 -17.03 38.56
CA ALA A 165 -1.98 -18.02 39.19
C ALA A 165 -1.20 -18.88 38.16
N SER A 166 -0.82 -18.30 37.02
CA SER A 166 0.04 -18.98 36.08
C SER A 166 1.43 -19.25 36.68
N MET A 167 1.89 -20.48 36.51
CA MET A 167 3.26 -20.92 36.83
C MET A 167 4.11 -21.00 35.56
N ALA A 168 3.65 -20.40 34.45
CA ALA A 168 4.41 -20.39 33.21
C ALA A 168 5.73 -19.61 33.39
N PRO A 169 6.83 -20.00 32.72
CA PRO A 169 8.12 -19.34 32.85
C PRO A 169 8.06 -17.83 32.57
N GLY A 170 7.31 -17.41 31.54
CA GLY A 170 7.08 -16.00 31.23
C GLY A 170 6.26 -15.24 32.29
N ALA A 171 5.28 -15.90 32.92
CA ALA A 171 4.48 -15.31 33.99
C ALA A 171 5.33 -15.07 35.26
N LEU A 172 6.13 -16.06 35.64
CA LEU A 172 7.05 -15.96 36.77
C LEU A 172 8.10 -14.85 36.55
N LEU A 173 8.62 -14.72 35.32
CA LEU A 173 9.56 -13.65 34.99
C LEU A 173 8.90 -12.27 35.03
N LEU A 174 7.64 -12.15 34.63
CA LEU A 174 6.87 -10.91 34.73
C LEU A 174 6.61 -10.52 36.19
N GLU A 175 6.24 -11.47 37.05
CA GLU A 175 6.06 -11.22 38.48
C GLU A 175 7.39 -10.91 39.18
N ALA A 176 8.48 -11.60 38.82
CA ALA A 176 9.82 -11.27 39.32
C ALA A 176 10.21 -9.82 38.98
N GLN A 177 9.90 -9.36 37.76
CA GLN A 177 10.18 -7.99 37.35
C GLN A 177 9.31 -6.95 38.10
N LYS A 178 8.04 -7.26 38.36
CA LYS A 178 7.16 -6.39 39.16
C LYS A 178 7.62 -6.29 40.62
N GLU A 179 8.03 -7.41 41.22
CA GLU A 179 8.56 -7.42 42.59
C GLU A 179 9.93 -6.72 42.67
N TYR A 180 10.73 -6.80 41.59
CA TYR A 180 11.97 -6.05 41.48
C TYR A 180 11.73 -4.53 41.43
N GLU A 181 10.73 -4.06 40.68
CA GLU A 181 10.32 -2.64 40.67
C GLU A 181 9.85 -2.15 42.05
N LYS A 182 9.38 -3.07 42.92
CA LYS A 182 8.97 -2.78 44.31
C LYS A 182 10.12 -2.89 45.33
N GLU A 183 11.35 -3.16 44.88
CA GLU A 183 12.52 -3.42 45.74
C GLU A 183 12.31 -4.60 46.73
N SER A 184 11.49 -5.57 46.33
CA SER A 184 11.11 -6.73 47.14
C SER A 184 12.08 -7.89 46.94
N GLN A 185 12.48 -8.57 48.03
CA GLN A 185 13.38 -9.74 47.98
C GLN A 185 12.76 -10.94 47.23
N LYS A 186 11.42 -10.97 47.10
CA LYS A 186 10.69 -12.00 46.36
C LYS A 186 11.11 -12.10 44.89
N ALA A 187 11.63 -11.02 44.31
CA ALA A 187 12.16 -11.04 42.95
C ALA A 187 13.30 -12.06 42.78
N ASP A 188 14.18 -12.20 43.79
CA ASP A 188 15.27 -13.17 43.76
C ASP A 188 14.76 -14.61 43.95
N GLU A 189 13.70 -14.81 44.74
CA GLU A 189 13.04 -16.12 44.91
C GLU A 189 12.50 -16.65 43.58
N TYR A 190 11.71 -15.83 42.87
CA TYR A 190 11.18 -16.20 41.54
C TYR A 190 12.30 -16.39 40.51
N LEU A 191 13.36 -15.58 40.56
CA LEU A 191 14.46 -15.70 39.62
C LEU A 191 15.27 -16.98 39.86
N ARG A 192 15.50 -17.37 41.11
CA ARG A 192 16.12 -18.65 41.46
C ARG A 192 15.28 -19.83 40.98
N GLU A 193 13.96 -19.78 41.19
CA GLU A 193 13.06 -20.84 40.74
C GLU A 193 13.15 -21.07 39.22
N ILE A 194 13.13 -19.99 38.43
CA ILE A 194 13.27 -20.07 36.96
C ILE A 194 14.67 -20.58 36.55
N LYS A 195 15.72 -20.16 37.29
CA LYS A 195 17.11 -20.54 37.00
C LYS A 195 17.40 -22.00 37.36
N ASP A 196 16.87 -22.48 38.48
CA ASP A 196 17.00 -23.87 38.94
C ASP A 196 16.33 -24.84 37.96
N GLN A 197 15.20 -24.42 37.37
CA GLN A 197 14.51 -25.17 36.31
C GLN A 197 15.18 -25.03 34.93
N LYS A 198 16.19 -24.17 34.77
CA LYS A 198 16.87 -23.84 33.50
C LYS A 198 15.95 -23.30 32.40
N LEU A 199 14.80 -22.72 32.77
CA LEU A 199 13.78 -22.21 31.84
C LEU A 199 13.93 -20.71 31.53
N LEU A 200 14.99 -20.06 32.04
CA LEU A 200 15.20 -18.62 31.87
C LEU A 200 15.22 -18.14 30.41
N PRO A 201 15.90 -18.83 29.45
CA PRO A 201 15.86 -18.42 28.05
C PRO A 201 14.46 -18.53 27.43
N GLU A 202 13.71 -19.56 27.82
CA GLU A 202 12.32 -19.77 27.37
C GLU A 202 11.40 -18.69 27.93
N ALA A 203 11.54 -18.35 29.22
CA ALA A 203 10.80 -17.27 29.86
C ALA A 203 10.99 -15.92 29.15
N VAL A 204 12.25 -15.59 28.79
CA VAL A 204 12.55 -14.37 28.03
C VAL A 204 11.92 -14.41 26.64
N SER A 205 12.00 -15.55 25.93
CA SER A 205 11.37 -15.72 24.62
C SER A 205 9.85 -15.60 24.69
N GLN A 206 9.21 -16.21 25.68
CA GLN A 206 7.76 -16.14 25.90
C GLN A 206 7.31 -14.70 26.17
N CYS A 207 8.04 -13.93 27.00
CA CYS A 207 7.73 -12.51 27.23
C CYS A 207 7.86 -11.66 25.96
N ILE A 208 8.89 -11.91 25.14
CA ILE A 208 9.09 -11.21 23.86
C ILE A 208 7.93 -11.54 22.89
N GLU A 209 7.58 -12.81 22.77
CA GLU A 209 6.52 -13.28 21.88
C GLU A 209 5.13 -12.82 22.34
N ALA A 210 4.83 -12.90 23.63
CA ALA A 210 3.57 -12.42 24.19
C ALA A 210 3.36 -10.91 23.97
N ALA A 211 4.43 -10.10 24.06
CA ALA A 211 4.36 -8.68 23.78
C ALA A 211 3.85 -8.38 22.36
N SER A 212 4.06 -9.29 21.41
CA SER A 212 3.64 -9.15 20.02
C SER A 212 2.11 -9.26 19.83
N TYR A 213 1.44 -10.02 20.70
CA TYR A 213 -0.02 -10.24 20.66
C TYR A 213 -0.80 -9.18 21.42
N GLU A 214 -0.14 -8.51 22.38
CA GLU A 214 -0.73 -7.41 23.14
C GLU A 214 -0.97 -6.17 22.26
N HIS A 215 -2.06 -5.47 22.54
CA HIS A 215 -2.43 -4.23 21.85
C HIS A 215 -2.20 -2.98 22.70
N GLU A 216 -2.21 -3.12 24.03
CA GLU A 216 -2.00 -2.01 24.95
C GLU A 216 -0.50 -1.70 25.08
N PRO A 217 -0.05 -0.46 24.80
CA PRO A 217 1.37 -0.12 24.83
C PRO A 217 2.01 -0.30 26.22
N ASP A 218 1.24 -0.16 27.30
CA ASP A 218 1.77 -0.32 28.64
C ASP A 218 1.99 -1.80 29.03
N THR A 219 1.12 -2.72 28.57
CA THR A 219 1.33 -4.16 28.77
C THR A 219 2.50 -4.67 27.92
N GLN A 220 2.62 -4.21 26.68
CA GLN A 220 3.78 -4.50 25.82
C GLN A 220 5.10 -4.03 26.47
N LYS A 221 5.15 -2.80 27.02
CA LYS A 221 6.33 -2.29 27.73
C LYS A 221 6.66 -3.14 28.96
N SER A 222 5.66 -3.54 29.74
CA SER A 222 5.87 -4.37 30.93
C SER A 222 6.48 -5.73 30.56
N LEU A 223 5.95 -6.40 29.53
CA LEU A 223 6.50 -7.66 29.02
C LEU A 223 7.93 -7.52 28.48
N LEU A 224 8.22 -6.44 27.74
CA LEU A 224 9.58 -6.15 27.26
C LEU A 224 10.54 -5.79 28.39
N ARG A 225 10.08 -5.13 29.47
CA ARG A 225 10.89 -4.90 30.68
C ARG A 225 11.21 -6.21 31.39
N ALA A 226 10.24 -7.13 31.52
CA ALA A 226 10.47 -8.46 32.07
C ALA A 226 11.49 -9.26 31.25
N ALA A 227 11.38 -9.25 29.92
CA ALA A 227 12.38 -9.84 29.03
C ALA A 227 13.75 -9.17 29.17
N SER A 228 13.78 -7.83 29.31
CA SER A 228 15.02 -7.08 29.51
C SER A 228 15.65 -7.31 30.89
N PHE A 229 14.86 -7.67 31.90
CA PHE A 229 15.34 -8.08 33.20
C PHE A 229 15.95 -9.50 33.12
N GLY A 230 15.23 -10.46 32.53
CA GLY A 230 15.68 -11.85 32.41
C GLY A 230 16.96 -12.01 31.57
N LYS A 231 17.12 -11.23 30.50
CA LYS A 231 18.33 -11.31 29.64
C LYS A 231 19.63 -10.96 30.38
N CYS A 232 19.58 -10.16 31.45
CA CYS A 232 20.76 -9.78 32.23
C CYS A 232 21.41 -10.97 32.95
N PHE A 233 20.67 -12.06 33.13
CA PHE A 233 21.11 -13.26 33.84
C PHE A 233 21.47 -14.42 32.89
N ILE A 234 21.56 -14.14 31.58
CA ILE A 234 21.93 -15.10 30.53
C ILE A 234 23.30 -14.71 29.95
N ASP A 235 24.29 -15.58 30.04
CA ASP A 235 25.69 -15.28 29.64
C ASP A 235 25.87 -14.95 28.14
N LYS A 236 24.98 -15.43 27.26
CA LYS A 236 25.05 -15.25 25.80
C LYS A 236 23.66 -15.17 25.14
N PHE A 237 22.87 -14.15 25.49
CA PHE A 237 21.58 -13.93 24.85
C PHE A 237 21.72 -13.24 23.47
N PRO A 238 21.11 -13.77 22.39
CA PRO A 238 21.10 -13.10 21.08
C PRO A 238 20.18 -11.87 21.10
N PRO A 239 20.71 -10.63 20.95
CA PRO A 239 19.89 -9.42 21.06
C PRO A 239 18.93 -9.20 19.89
N GLU A 240 19.12 -9.90 18.77
CA GLU A 240 18.40 -9.66 17.52
C GLU A 240 16.89 -9.80 17.66
N SER A 241 16.42 -10.83 18.37
CA SER A 241 14.98 -11.08 18.57
C SER A 241 14.31 -9.98 19.39
N PHE A 242 14.97 -9.54 20.48
CA PHE A 242 14.48 -8.49 21.37
C PHE A 242 14.44 -7.13 20.65
N VAL A 243 15.53 -6.78 19.95
CA VAL A 243 15.61 -5.50 19.22
C VAL A 243 14.59 -5.46 18.09
N ARG A 244 14.46 -6.55 17.32
CA ARG A 244 13.46 -6.66 16.26
C ARG A 244 12.04 -6.52 16.80
N MET A 245 11.71 -7.18 17.91
CA MET A 245 10.38 -7.05 18.53
C MET A 245 10.10 -5.61 18.97
N CYS A 246 11.08 -4.92 19.58
CA CYS A 246 10.94 -3.51 19.94
C CYS A 246 10.70 -2.62 18.71
N GLN A 247 11.40 -2.88 17.60
CA GLN A 247 11.23 -2.15 16.34
C GLN A 247 9.84 -2.40 15.74
N ASP A 248 9.42 -3.66 15.66
CA ASP A 248 8.14 -4.09 15.10
C ASP A 248 6.97 -3.52 15.91
N LEU A 249 7.00 -3.60 17.24
CA LEU A 249 5.98 -3.04 18.11
C LEU A 249 5.87 -1.52 17.99
N ARG A 250 6.99 -0.82 17.84
CA ARG A 250 6.98 0.64 17.65
C ARG A 250 6.30 1.04 16.34
N VAL A 251 6.54 0.28 15.27
CA VAL A 251 5.87 0.47 13.98
C VAL A 251 4.39 0.09 14.06
N LEU A 252 4.07 -1.05 14.69
CA LEU A 252 2.69 -1.51 14.86
C LEU A 252 1.86 -0.53 15.67
N ASN A 253 2.38 -0.03 16.79
CA ASN A 253 1.68 0.96 17.62
C ASN A 253 1.47 2.28 16.88
N ALA A 254 2.45 2.74 16.10
CA ALA A 254 2.28 3.93 15.27
C ALA A 254 1.17 3.73 14.22
N ILE A 255 1.08 2.54 13.61
CA ILE A 255 0.06 2.21 12.61
C ILE A 255 -1.34 2.01 13.25
N ARG A 256 -1.39 1.50 14.48
CA ARG A 256 -2.61 1.25 15.26
C ARG A 256 -3.16 2.51 15.93
N ASP A 257 -2.39 3.59 15.99
CA ASP A 257 -2.84 4.86 16.55
C ASP A 257 -4.21 5.26 15.97
N TYR A 258 -5.10 5.77 16.82
CA TYR A 258 -6.49 6.06 16.44
C TYR A 258 -6.60 7.04 15.27
N GLN A 259 -5.59 7.89 15.05
CA GLN A 259 -5.55 8.82 13.91
C GLN A 259 -5.27 8.11 12.57
N ILE A 260 -4.66 6.93 12.61
CA ILE A 260 -4.27 6.15 11.42
C ILE A 260 -5.23 4.96 11.21
N GLY A 261 -5.60 4.28 12.30
CA GLY A 261 -6.72 3.33 12.33
C GLY A 261 -6.54 2.09 11.45
N ILE A 262 -5.31 1.57 11.32
CA ILE A 262 -5.05 0.31 10.59
C ILE A 262 -4.87 -0.82 11.62
N PRO A 263 -5.90 -1.67 11.84
CA PRO A 263 -5.79 -2.80 12.76
C PRO A 263 -4.91 -3.87 12.13
N LEU A 264 -3.65 -3.94 12.54
CA LEU A 264 -2.66 -4.88 12.03
C LEU A 264 -2.14 -5.76 13.17
N THR A 265 -2.41 -7.06 13.11
CA THR A 265 -1.93 -8.04 14.09
C THR A 265 -0.51 -8.51 13.73
N PHE A 266 0.31 -8.81 14.74
CA PHE A 266 1.69 -9.28 14.56
C PHE A 266 1.82 -10.58 13.74
N THR A 267 0.75 -11.37 13.59
CA THR A 267 0.73 -12.59 12.75
C THR A 267 0.77 -12.32 11.24
N GLN A 268 0.89 -11.05 10.81
CA GLN A 268 1.07 -10.65 9.41
C GLN A 268 2.46 -10.03 9.13
N PRO A 269 3.54 -10.61 9.65
CA PRO A 269 4.62 -10.92 8.71
C PRO A 269 5.39 -12.20 9.07
N PRO A 270 5.33 -13.28 8.27
CA PRO A 270 6.48 -14.16 8.15
C PRO A 270 7.52 -13.53 7.20
N PRO A 271 8.80 -13.95 7.32
CA PRO A 271 9.96 -13.19 6.89
C PRO A 271 10.26 -13.44 5.41
N MET A 272 10.31 -12.39 4.60
CA MET A 272 11.09 -12.40 3.37
C MET A 272 11.80 -11.05 3.22
N PRO A 273 13.14 -11.00 3.10
CA PRO A 273 13.90 -9.78 2.88
C PRO A 273 13.68 -9.12 1.51
N LEU A 274 12.71 -9.59 0.70
CA LEU A 274 12.58 -9.22 -0.71
C LEU A 274 11.18 -8.75 -1.13
N THR A 275 10.22 -8.62 -0.21
CA THR A 275 8.85 -8.21 -0.54
C THR A 275 8.44 -7.00 0.30
N PRO A 276 7.89 -5.92 -0.29
CA PRO A 276 7.43 -4.78 0.50
C PRO A 276 6.40 -5.28 1.50
N SER A 277 6.70 -5.15 2.80
CA SER A 277 5.79 -5.63 3.85
C SER A 277 4.36 -5.12 3.58
N PRO A 278 3.31 -5.95 3.77
CA PRO A 278 1.90 -5.59 3.53
C PRO A 278 1.49 -4.25 4.16
N CYS A 279 2.19 -3.86 5.23
CA CYS A 279 2.05 -2.56 5.90
C CYS A 279 2.37 -1.38 4.96
N HIS A 280 3.45 -1.45 4.17
CA HIS A 280 3.82 -0.38 3.23
C HIS A 280 2.76 -0.21 2.15
N ALA A 281 2.28 -1.32 1.57
CA ALA A 281 1.24 -1.28 0.56
C ALA A 281 -0.07 -0.67 1.11
N ARG A 282 -0.46 -1.02 2.34
CA ARG A 282 -1.67 -0.46 2.99
C ARG A 282 -1.52 1.02 3.31
N LEU A 283 -0.37 1.46 3.83
CA LEU A 283 -0.09 2.87 4.12
C LEU A 283 -0.12 3.74 2.86
N VAL A 284 0.46 3.22 1.77
CA VAL A 284 0.50 3.86 0.46
C VAL A 284 -0.90 3.97 -0.16
N LEU A 285 -1.73 2.91 -0.06
CA LEU A 285 -3.13 2.93 -0.51
C LEU A 285 -3.99 3.95 0.27
N ARG A 286 -3.71 4.13 1.58
CA ARG A 286 -4.35 5.17 2.41
C ARG A 286 -3.74 6.56 2.27
N ARG A 287 -2.75 6.73 1.38
CA ARG A 287 -2.06 8.01 1.10
C ARG A 287 -1.30 8.60 2.30
N LEU A 288 -0.92 7.76 3.26
CA LEU A 288 -0.13 8.14 4.43
C LEU A 288 1.37 8.12 4.12
N TYR A 289 1.77 8.86 3.07
CA TYR A 289 3.15 8.86 2.56
C TYR A 289 4.20 9.32 3.59
N PRO A 290 4.00 10.40 4.38
CA PRO A 290 5.00 10.84 5.35
C PRO A 290 5.28 9.77 6.41
N LEU A 291 4.22 9.12 6.92
CA LEU A 291 4.36 8.04 7.90
C LEU A 291 5.11 6.84 7.30
N ALA A 292 4.76 6.45 6.07
CA ALA A 292 5.41 5.35 5.38
C ALA A 292 6.92 5.62 5.19
N ILE A 293 7.30 6.85 4.82
CA ILE A 293 8.71 7.25 4.68
C ILE A 293 9.44 7.15 6.02
N ARG A 294 8.87 7.70 7.10
CA ARG A 294 9.51 7.62 8.44
C ARG A 294 9.68 6.19 8.94
N ILE A 295 8.73 5.30 8.60
CA ILE A 295 8.85 3.87 8.93
C ILE A 295 9.98 3.23 8.12
N CYS A 296 10.11 3.52 6.82
CA CYS A 296 11.21 3.01 6.00
C CYS A 296 12.59 3.50 6.48
N GLU A 297 12.71 4.78 6.81
CA GLU A 297 13.93 5.36 7.40
C GLU A 297 14.28 4.69 8.73
N TYR A 298 13.27 4.46 9.59
CA TYR A 298 13.48 3.81 10.88
C TYR A 298 13.93 2.36 10.75
N LEU A 299 13.32 1.59 9.85
CA LEU A 299 13.66 0.20 9.59
C LEU A 299 14.96 0.05 8.77
N ARG A 300 15.59 1.17 8.37
CA ARG A 300 16.80 1.21 7.53
C ARG A 300 16.67 0.34 6.28
N LEU A 301 15.48 0.34 5.67
CA LEU A 301 15.29 -0.32 4.39
C LEU A 301 16.14 0.38 3.34
N SER A 302 16.69 -0.38 2.39
CA SER A 302 17.44 0.19 1.27
C SER A 302 16.62 1.30 0.60
N GLU A 303 17.25 2.44 0.34
CA GLU A 303 16.61 3.61 -0.29
C GLU A 303 15.88 3.24 -1.58
N ILE A 304 16.41 2.26 -2.32
CA ILE A 304 15.90 1.73 -3.60
C ILE A 304 14.67 0.83 -3.40
N GLN A 305 14.53 0.16 -2.25
CA GLN A 305 13.43 -0.78 -1.99
C GLN A 305 12.29 -0.15 -1.18
N GLY A 306 12.59 0.87 -0.37
CA GLY A 306 11.62 1.53 0.52
C GLY A 306 11.13 2.86 -0.03
N VAL A 307 11.92 3.91 0.16
CA VAL A 307 11.50 5.30 -0.03
C VAL A 307 11.20 5.61 -1.50
N SER A 308 12.07 5.18 -2.42
CA SER A 308 11.88 5.39 -3.86
C SER A 308 10.58 4.79 -4.39
N ARG A 309 10.17 3.60 -3.91
CA ARG A 309 8.90 2.96 -4.29
C ARG A 309 7.68 3.71 -3.75
N ILE A 310 7.75 4.21 -2.52
CA ILE A 310 6.69 5.03 -1.92
C ILE A 310 6.54 6.34 -2.71
N LEU A 311 7.65 6.97 -3.05
CA LEU A 311 7.69 8.20 -3.83
C LEU A 311 7.20 8.00 -5.26
N ALA A 312 7.56 6.90 -5.92
CA ALA A 312 7.03 6.54 -7.23
C ALA A 312 5.49 6.37 -7.20
N HIS A 313 4.95 5.70 -6.18
CA HIS A 313 3.50 5.60 -6.02
C HIS A 313 2.85 6.96 -5.71
N TRP A 314 3.48 7.78 -4.88
CA TRP A 314 3.03 9.15 -4.62
C TRP A 314 2.97 9.97 -5.93
N ALA A 315 3.99 9.88 -6.78
CA ALA A 315 4.04 10.56 -8.07
C ALA A 315 2.94 10.04 -9.02
N CYS A 316 2.75 8.72 -9.11
CA CYS A 316 1.66 8.11 -9.87
C CYS A 316 0.27 8.56 -9.39
N TYR A 317 0.10 8.78 -8.08
CA TYR A 317 -1.12 9.35 -7.52
C TYR A 317 -1.24 10.85 -7.86
N LYS A 318 -0.16 11.61 -7.75
CA LYS A 318 -0.13 13.05 -8.05
C LYS A 318 -0.51 13.36 -9.50
N VAL A 319 -0.03 12.53 -10.42
CA VAL A 319 -0.32 12.61 -11.85
C VAL A 319 -1.82 12.44 -12.17
N GLN A 320 -2.54 11.64 -11.37
CA GLN A 320 -3.98 11.40 -11.54
C GLN A 320 -4.86 12.60 -11.14
N GLN A 321 -4.31 13.61 -10.45
CA GLN A 321 -5.06 14.76 -9.93
C GLN A 321 -5.45 15.75 -11.05
N LYS A 322 -6.65 15.60 -11.62
CA LYS A 322 -7.16 16.41 -12.76
C LYS A 322 -7.43 17.89 -12.43
N ASP A 323 -7.50 18.22 -11.15
CA ASP A 323 -7.77 19.55 -10.59
C ASP A 323 -6.60 20.54 -10.71
N LYS A 324 -5.39 20.06 -10.99
CA LYS A 324 -4.16 20.88 -11.03
C LYS A 324 -3.60 20.98 -12.44
N SER A 325 -2.89 22.08 -12.71
CA SER A 325 -2.23 22.25 -14.00
C SER A 325 -1.09 21.25 -14.19
N ASP A 326 -0.84 20.88 -15.44
CA ASP A 326 0.22 19.93 -15.78
C ASP A 326 1.63 20.47 -15.43
N GLU A 327 1.82 21.79 -15.41
CA GLU A 327 3.08 22.44 -15.03
C GLU A 327 3.36 22.34 -13.54
N GLU A 328 2.37 22.67 -12.71
CA GLU A 328 2.49 22.59 -11.25
C GLU A 328 2.74 21.14 -10.82
N VAL A 329 2.07 20.18 -11.45
CA VAL A 329 2.25 18.76 -11.16
C VAL A 329 3.66 18.31 -11.54
N ALA A 330 4.14 18.65 -12.74
CA ALA A 330 5.48 18.29 -13.18
C ALA A 330 6.57 18.90 -12.27
N HIS A 331 6.44 20.18 -11.92
CA HIS A 331 7.39 20.85 -11.05
C HIS A 331 7.39 20.27 -9.63
N ALA A 332 6.21 20.01 -9.05
CA ALA A 332 6.11 19.41 -7.71
C ALA A 332 6.70 18.01 -7.64
N ILE A 333 6.53 17.22 -8.71
CA ILE A 333 7.11 15.87 -8.83
C ILE A 333 8.64 15.99 -8.93
N ASN A 334 9.16 16.84 -9.81
CA ASN A 334 10.61 17.02 -9.97
C ASN A 334 11.28 17.56 -8.69
N GLN A 335 10.66 18.51 -7.98
CA GLN A 335 11.18 19.05 -6.72
C GLN A 335 11.30 17.97 -5.63
N LYS A 336 10.46 16.93 -5.66
CA LYS A 336 10.45 15.86 -4.66
C LYS A 336 11.28 14.63 -5.06
N LEU A 337 11.36 14.34 -6.36
CA LEU A 337 12.05 13.14 -6.88
C LEU A 337 13.45 13.44 -7.43
N GLY A 338 13.75 14.69 -7.77
CA GLY A 338 14.97 15.08 -8.50
C GLY A 338 16.27 14.64 -7.82
N ASP A 339 16.28 14.62 -6.48
CA ASP A 339 17.45 14.26 -5.69
C ASP A 339 17.46 12.78 -5.26
N THR A 340 16.40 12.02 -5.56
CA THR A 340 16.25 10.65 -5.06
C THR A 340 16.74 9.60 -6.07
N PRO A 341 17.77 8.80 -5.74
CA PRO A 341 18.30 7.80 -6.65
C PRO A 341 17.34 6.62 -6.83
N GLY A 342 17.30 6.07 -8.06
CA GLY A 342 16.57 4.83 -8.37
C GLY A 342 15.11 5.00 -8.76
N ILE A 343 14.62 6.22 -8.98
CA ILE A 343 13.26 6.46 -9.50
C ILE A 343 13.31 6.69 -11.01
N SER A 344 12.49 5.94 -11.74
CA SER A 344 12.30 6.08 -13.19
C SER A 344 11.14 7.03 -13.47
N TYR A 345 11.43 8.20 -14.05
CA TYR A 345 10.40 9.13 -14.55
C TYR A 345 9.62 8.52 -15.72
N SER A 346 10.20 7.57 -16.47
CA SER A 346 9.51 6.84 -17.54
C SER A 346 8.23 6.12 -17.06
N GLU A 347 8.28 5.47 -15.88
CA GLU A 347 7.11 4.78 -15.31
C GLU A 347 6.00 5.77 -14.92
N ILE A 348 6.39 6.90 -14.33
CA ILE A 348 5.47 7.96 -13.89
C ILE A 348 4.82 8.63 -15.11
N ALA A 349 5.61 8.89 -16.16
CA ALA A 349 5.13 9.44 -17.42
C ALA A 349 4.20 8.48 -18.16
N ALA A 350 4.48 7.16 -18.14
CA ALA A 350 3.57 6.16 -18.69
C ALA A 350 2.22 6.20 -17.98
N ARG A 351 2.22 6.33 -16.65
CA ARG A 351 0.98 6.49 -15.89
C ARG A 351 0.25 7.79 -16.22
N ALA A 352 0.95 8.89 -16.49
CA ALA A 352 0.36 10.15 -16.93
C ALA A 352 -0.33 10.02 -18.28
N TYR A 353 0.31 9.31 -19.20
CA TYR A 353 -0.26 9.00 -20.51
C TYR A 353 -1.52 8.15 -20.39
N ASP A 354 -1.51 7.10 -19.56
CA ASP A 354 -2.69 6.24 -19.32
C ASP A 354 -3.86 7.02 -18.72
N CYS A 355 -3.58 8.11 -17.97
CA CYS A 355 -4.60 9.02 -17.44
C CYS A 355 -5.13 10.04 -18.47
N GLY A 356 -4.62 10.02 -19.71
CA GLY A 356 -4.95 10.95 -20.79
C GLY A 356 -4.22 12.30 -20.73
N ARG A 357 -3.20 12.44 -19.86
CA ARG A 357 -2.44 13.68 -19.68
C ARG A 357 -1.14 13.65 -20.49
N THR A 358 -1.28 13.78 -21.80
CA THR A 358 -0.17 13.62 -22.76
C THR A 358 0.91 14.69 -22.59
N GLU A 359 0.53 15.95 -22.35
CA GLU A 359 1.49 17.05 -22.18
C GLU A 359 2.27 16.94 -20.86
N LEU A 360 1.59 16.56 -19.76
CA LEU A 360 2.26 16.22 -18.51
C LEU A 360 3.28 15.07 -18.68
N ALA A 361 2.90 14.02 -19.41
CA ALA A 361 3.78 12.88 -19.67
C ALA A 361 5.05 13.30 -20.43
N ILE A 362 4.94 14.20 -21.40
CA ILE A 362 6.10 14.75 -22.14
C ILE A 362 7.01 15.54 -21.18
N LYS A 363 6.43 16.44 -20.38
CA LYS A 363 7.20 17.25 -19.41
C LYS A 363 7.90 16.39 -18.36
N LEU A 364 7.27 15.33 -17.89
CA LEU A 364 7.89 14.39 -16.94
C LEU A 364 9.04 13.60 -17.57
N LEU A 365 8.93 13.24 -18.85
CA LEU A 365 10.00 12.56 -19.58
C LEU A 365 11.25 13.43 -19.75
N GLU A 366 11.12 14.75 -19.83
CA GLU A 366 12.28 15.66 -19.93
C GLU A 366 13.23 15.56 -18.72
N TYR A 367 12.72 15.13 -17.56
CA TYR A 367 13.53 14.91 -16.35
C TYR A 367 14.19 13.52 -16.30
N GLU A 368 13.86 12.60 -17.21
CA GLU A 368 14.51 11.28 -17.27
C GLU A 368 15.93 11.41 -17.88
N PRO A 369 17.00 11.02 -17.16
CA PRO A 369 18.36 11.12 -17.71
C PRO A 369 18.67 10.06 -18.77
N ARG A 370 17.92 8.94 -18.80
CA ARG A 370 18.16 7.80 -19.68
C ARG A 370 17.36 7.91 -20.98
N SER A 371 18.01 8.29 -22.06
CA SER A 371 17.38 8.42 -23.38
C SER A 371 16.78 7.10 -23.91
N GLY A 372 17.38 5.95 -23.55
CA GLY A 372 16.84 4.62 -23.89
C GLY A 372 15.47 4.31 -23.27
N GLU A 373 15.11 4.96 -22.16
CA GLU A 373 13.79 4.85 -21.53
C GLU A 373 12.80 5.91 -22.04
N GLN A 374 13.32 7.09 -22.43
CA GLN A 374 12.51 8.18 -22.99
C GLN A 374 11.93 7.83 -24.35
N VAL A 375 12.77 7.38 -25.28
CA VAL A 375 12.43 7.23 -26.69
C VAL A 375 11.31 6.20 -26.94
N PRO A 376 11.31 4.99 -26.33
CA PRO A 376 10.22 4.03 -26.49
C PRO A 376 8.87 4.59 -26.04
N LEU A 377 8.85 5.36 -24.93
CA LEU A 377 7.60 5.95 -24.45
C LEU A 377 7.11 7.08 -25.38
N LEU A 378 8.01 7.92 -25.90
CA LEU A 378 7.66 8.94 -26.90
C LEU A 378 7.06 8.34 -28.18
N LEU A 379 7.60 7.20 -28.63
CA LEU A 379 7.04 6.44 -29.76
C LEU A 379 5.63 5.92 -29.44
N LYS A 380 5.43 5.32 -28.25
CA LYS A 380 4.10 4.87 -27.79
C LYS A 380 3.07 6.01 -27.73
N MET A 381 3.51 7.22 -27.40
CA MET A 381 2.70 8.44 -27.35
C MET A 381 2.47 9.09 -28.74
N LYS A 382 2.93 8.46 -29.82
CA LYS A 382 2.87 8.97 -31.21
C LYS A 382 3.59 10.31 -31.41
N ARG A 383 4.58 10.62 -30.59
CA ARG A 383 5.42 11.82 -30.71
C ARG A 383 6.69 11.53 -31.51
N SER A 384 6.51 11.01 -32.72
CA SER A 384 7.56 10.54 -33.65
C SER A 384 8.69 11.55 -33.88
N LYS A 385 8.36 12.82 -34.12
CA LYS A 385 9.36 13.87 -34.38
C LYS A 385 10.22 14.16 -33.14
N LEU A 386 9.60 14.19 -31.95
CA LEU A 386 10.29 14.41 -30.68
C LEU A 386 11.13 13.19 -30.27
N ALA A 387 10.63 11.98 -30.52
CA ALA A 387 11.38 10.75 -30.30
C ALA A 387 12.67 10.72 -31.15
N LEU A 388 12.58 11.13 -32.43
CA LEU A 388 13.73 11.20 -33.32
C LEU A 388 14.74 12.26 -32.88
N SER A 389 14.29 13.46 -32.50
CA SER A 389 15.21 14.49 -32.01
C SER A 389 15.92 14.06 -30.73
N LYS A 390 15.20 13.42 -29.79
CA LYS A 390 15.79 12.92 -28.54
C LYS A 390 16.77 11.78 -28.75
N ALA A 391 16.52 10.88 -29.71
CA ALA A 391 17.48 9.84 -30.08
C ALA A 391 18.75 10.42 -30.73
N ILE A 392 18.63 11.49 -31.52
CA ILE A 392 19.80 12.17 -32.09
C ILE A 392 20.60 12.89 -31.00
N GLU A 393 19.92 13.58 -30.07
CA GLU A 393 20.55 14.26 -28.92
C GLU A 393 21.31 13.28 -28.01
N SER A 394 20.85 12.03 -27.89
CA SER A 394 21.54 11.01 -27.08
C SER A 394 22.83 10.50 -27.71
N GLY A 395 23.04 10.73 -29.02
CA GLY A 395 24.21 10.25 -29.76
C GLY A 395 24.29 8.73 -29.93
N ASP A 396 23.23 8.00 -29.57
CA ASP A 396 23.16 6.54 -29.65
C ASP A 396 22.64 6.13 -31.04
N THR A 397 23.54 5.60 -31.88
CA THR A 397 23.20 5.19 -33.24
C THR A 397 22.14 4.08 -33.26
N ASP A 398 22.15 3.18 -32.29
CA ASP A 398 21.21 2.05 -32.22
C ASP A 398 19.81 2.56 -31.87
N LEU A 399 19.73 3.54 -30.98
CA LEU A 399 18.48 4.21 -30.65
C LEU A 399 17.91 4.98 -31.84
N VAL A 400 18.76 5.67 -32.62
CA VAL A 400 18.35 6.35 -33.85
C VAL A 400 17.83 5.34 -34.89
N TYR A 401 18.53 4.22 -35.10
CA TYR A 401 18.04 3.17 -36.00
C TYR A 401 16.71 2.60 -35.54
N THR A 402 16.55 2.36 -34.24
CA THR A 402 15.29 1.87 -33.66
C THR A 402 14.13 2.80 -33.99
N VAL A 403 14.32 4.11 -33.82
CA VAL A 403 13.30 5.11 -34.18
C VAL A 403 13.04 5.12 -35.68
N VAL A 404 14.07 5.21 -36.51
CA VAL A 404 13.93 5.31 -37.97
C VAL A 404 13.20 4.08 -38.55
N LEU A 405 13.55 2.88 -38.10
CA LEU A 405 12.90 1.64 -38.51
C LEU A 405 11.43 1.59 -38.06
N HIS A 406 11.14 2.03 -36.83
CA HIS A 406 9.76 2.15 -36.35
C HIS A 406 8.95 3.15 -37.20
N LEU A 407 9.52 4.31 -37.54
CA LEU A 407 8.88 5.31 -38.39
C LEU A 407 8.61 4.81 -39.80
N LYS A 408 9.51 3.99 -40.36
CA LYS A 408 9.33 3.38 -41.68
C LYS A 408 8.10 2.47 -41.73
N ASN A 409 7.80 1.76 -40.64
CA ASN A 409 6.68 0.83 -40.57
C ASN A 409 5.34 1.55 -40.30
N GLU A 410 5.36 2.63 -39.52
CA GLU A 410 4.14 3.35 -39.11
C GLU A 410 3.73 4.48 -40.06
N LEU A 411 4.68 5.15 -40.70
CA LEU A 411 4.42 6.31 -41.55
C LEU A 411 4.29 5.91 -43.02
N ASN A 412 3.49 6.69 -43.77
CA ASN A 412 3.48 6.56 -45.22
C ASN A 412 4.85 7.02 -45.79
N ARG A 413 5.22 6.47 -46.95
CA ARG A 413 6.54 6.69 -47.55
C ARG A 413 6.88 8.18 -47.74
N GLY A 414 5.90 9.02 -48.10
CA GLY A 414 6.10 10.47 -48.26
C GLY A 414 6.36 11.21 -46.94
N THR A 415 5.55 10.96 -45.91
CA THR A 415 5.70 11.58 -44.58
C THR A 415 6.95 11.10 -43.85
N PHE A 416 7.34 9.84 -44.07
CA PHE A 416 8.61 9.29 -43.60
C PHE A 416 9.80 10.07 -44.16
N PHE A 417 9.89 10.22 -45.48
CA PHE A 417 10.98 10.97 -46.11
C PHE A 417 10.98 12.44 -45.74
N MET A 418 9.81 13.10 -45.69
CA MET A 418 9.69 14.48 -45.22
C MET A 418 10.19 14.64 -43.78
N THR A 419 9.96 13.65 -42.91
CA THR A 419 10.45 13.69 -41.53
C THR A 419 11.96 13.52 -41.46
N LEU A 420 12.54 12.62 -42.28
CA LEU A 420 13.98 12.42 -42.36
C LEU A 420 14.73 13.59 -43.00
N GLN A 421 14.17 14.24 -44.03
CA GLN A 421 14.79 15.41 -44.66
C GLN A 421 14.95 16.57 -43.68
N ASN A 422 14.02 16.73 -42.74
CA ASN A 422 14.12 17.74 -41.69
C ASN A 422 15.17 17.40 -40.61
N GLN A 423 15.76 16.20 -40.64
CA GLN A 423 16.73 15.69 -39.65
C GLN A 423 17.94 15.04 -40.36
N PRO A 424 18.96 15.84 -40.75
CA PRO A 424 20.04 15.37 -41.63
C PRO A 424 20.88 14.22 -41.05
N VAL A 425 21.02 14.15 -39.72
CA VAL A 425 21.73 13.08 -39.01
C VAL A 425 20.99 11.75 -39.13
N ALA A 426 19.65 11.76 -39.03
CA ALA A 426 18.86 10.55 -39.21
C ALA A 426 18.88 10.09 -40.68
N LEU A 427 18.86 11.03 -41.62
CA LEU A 427 18.93 10.73 -43.05
C LEU A 427 20.27 10.11 -43.45
N SER A 428 21.39 10.60 -42.92
CA SER A 428 22.71 10.03 -43.23
C SER A 428 22.85 8.59 -42.72
N LEU A 429 22.39 8.32 -41.50
CA LEU A 429 22.35 6.97 -40.92
C LEU A 429 21.40 6.06 -41.71
N TYR A 430 20.24 6.55 -42.13
CA TYR A 430 19.32 5.78 -42.96
C TYR A 430 19.92 5.44 -44.33
N ARG A 431 20.63 6.37 -44.98
CA ARG A 431 21.36 6.10 -46.23
C ARG A 431 22.43 5.02 -46.03
N GLN A 432 23.15 5.05 -44.92
CA GLN A 432 24.12 4.02 -44.58
C GLN A 432 23.44 2.64 -44.41
N PHE A 433 22.31 2.58 -43.73
CA PHE A 433 21.50 1.37 -43.63
C PHE A 433 21.06 0.84 -45.01
N CYS A 434 20.53 1.73 -45.88
CA CYS A 434 20.09 1.36 -47.22
C CYS A 434 21.23 0.87 -48.13
N LYS A 435 22.47 1.36 -47.96
CA LYS A 435 23.65 0.84 -48.70
C LYS A 435 23.87 -0.66 -48.48
N HIS A 436 23.57 -1.16 -47.28
CA HIS A 436 23.79 -2.55 -46.91
C HIS A 436 22.58 -3.45 -47.18
N GLN A 437 21.35 -2.98 -46.91
CA GLN A 437 20.15 -3.84 -46.97
C GLN A 437 19.20 -3.53 -48.14
N GLU A 438 19.06 -2.26 -48.55
CA GLU A 438 18.00 -1.82 -49.48
C GLU A 438 18.53 -0.88 -50.56
N ARG A 439 19.20 -1.45 -51.57
CA ARG A 439 19.83 -0.70 -52.67
C ARG A 439 18.83 0.05 -53.55
N GLU A 440 17.65 -0.51 -53.81
CA GLU A 440 16.62 0.15 -54.61
C GLU A 440 16.04 1.38 -53.88
N THR A 441 15.80 1.29 -52.57
CA THR A 441 15.36 2.43 -51.76
C THR A 441 16.42 3.54 -51.74
N LEU A 442 17.71 3.18 -51.76
CA LEU A 442 18.81 4.14 -51.84
C LEU A 442 18.82 4.91 -53.17
N LYS A 443 18.56 4.22 -54.29
CA LYS A 443 18.44 4.84 -55.61
C LYS A 443 17.29 5.85 -55.66
N ASP A 444 16.13 5.48 -55.10
CA ASP A 444 14.98 6.38 -55.00
C ASP A 444 15.29 7.62 -54.17
N LEU A 445 16.04 7.47 -53.06
CA LEU A 445 16.49 8.60 -52.24
C LEU A 445 17.40 9.56 -53.02
N TYR A 446 18.38 9.04 -53.76
CA TYR A 446 19.27 9.88 -54.57
C TYR A 446 18.52 10.61 -55.70
N ASN A 447 17.50 9.97 -56.28
CA ASN A 447 16.61 10.61 -57.25
C ASN A 447 15.74 11.70 -56.63
N GLN A 448 15.24 11.51 -55.40
CA GLN A 448 14.39 12.49 -54.72
C GLN A 448 15.17 13.71 -54.20
N ASP A 449 16.43 13.51 -53.82
CA ASP A 449 17.31 14.57 -53.31
C ASP A 449 18.10 15.27 -54.44
N ASP A 450 17.80 14.99 -55.72
CA ASP A 450 18.52 15.48 -56.92
C ASP A 450 20.04 15.30 -56.86
N ASN A 451 20.51 14.26 -56.16
CA ASN A 451 21.94 13.99 -56.01
C ASN A 451 22.46 13.13 -57.17
N HIS A 452 22.61 13.76 -58.34
CA HIS A 452 23.05 13.11 -59.57
C HIS A 452 24.44 12.45 -59.46
N GLN A 453 25.30 12.97 -58.57
CA GLN A 453 26.65 12.43 -58.36
C GLN A 453 26.61 11.07 -57.66
N GLU A 454 25.88 10.96 -56.55
CA GLU A 454 25.73 9.68 -55.83
C GLU A 454 24.91 8.66 -56.64
N LEU A 455 23.95 9.11 -57.44
CA LEU A 455 23.22 8.27 -58.38
C LEU A 455 24.13 7.68 -59.47
N GLY A 456 25.02 8.49 -60.05
CA GLY A 456 26.04 8.02 -60.97
C GLY A 456 26.96 6.99 -60.33
N ASN A 457 27.45 7.26 -59.12
CA ASN A 457 28.27 6.33 -58.35
C ASN A 457 27.54 5.00 -58.07
N PHE A 458 26.25 5.05 -57.76
CA PHE A 458 25.42 3.86 -57.56
C PHE A 458 25.37 2.99 -58.82
N HIS A 459 25.09 3.56 -59.99
CA HIS A 459 25.06 2.83 -61.26
C HIS A 459 26.42 2.22 -61.63
N VAL A 460 27.51 2.94 -61.37
CA VAL A 460 28.87 2.44 -61.56
C VAL A 460 29.13 1.23 -60.64
N HIS A 461 28.83 1.32 -59.35
CA HIS A 461 29.01 0.20 -58.42
C HIS A 461 28.14 -1.01 -58.79
N SER A 462 26.90 -0.78 -59.21
CA SER A 462 26.00 -1.85 -59.69
C SER A 462 26.50 -2.53 -60.96
N SER A 463 27.34 -1.88 -61.78
CA SER A 463 27.93 -2.49 -62.98
C SER A 463 29.13 -3.40 -62.70
N TYR A 464 29.73 -3.28 -61.51
CA TYR A 464 30.87 -4.10 -61.06
C TYR A 464 30.47 -5.27 -60.14
N ALA A 465 29.21 -5.32 -59.70
CA ALA A 465 28.64 -6.40 -58.89
C ALA A 465 27.91 -7.40 -59.79
#